data_AF-A0A1F3Y5I6-F1
#
_entry.id   AF-A0A1F3Y5I6-F1
#
_cell.length_a   1.000
_cell.length_b   1.000
_cell.length_c   1.000
_cell.angle_alpha   90.00
_cell.angle_beta   90.00
_cell.angle_gamma   90.00
#
_symmetry.space_group_name_H-M   'P 1'
#
loop_
_entity.id
_entity.type
_entity.pdbx_description
1 polymer ?
#
loop_
_entity_poly.entity_id
_entity_poly.type
_entity_poly.pdbx_seq_one_letter_code
_entity_poly.pdbx_strand_id
1 'polypeptide(L)'
;MAMKEKRVCPHVYGPCKSRRMGLSLGINTGDPEIKCCTWSCVYCQYGYGILSDSTGRHASRAGIIQALVPALEKHPGIESVTFAGNCEPGTHPELLLLVQDIAFLRSSMDAKWIFNCLSNGSELGRDDVVAAFNILDEAWIKLDCGTQTLMHKLNRPLPRAGCIEGHIANIKKLREPRIQTLLWLDSDKGRGIGNYTRDNLDALLVAYKQIAPVMIHLTTVCRTSATEGLEPVSAHKLEEFALEARQAGLEVAVFP
;
A
#
# COMPACT_ATOMS: atom_id res chain seq x y z
N MET A 1 -8.29 24.99 -9.07
CA MET A 1 -8.05 23.53 -9.23
C MET A 1 -9.42 22.85 -9.16
N ALA A 2 -9.84 22.17 -10.23
CA ALA A 2 -11.08 21.40 -10.18
C ALA A 2 -10.95 20.34 -9.07
N MET A 3 -11.88 20.34 -8.11
CA MET A 3 -11.99 19.27 -7.13
C MET A 3 -12.32 17.99 -7.90
N LYS A 4 -11.34 17.09 -8.04
CA LYS A 4 -11.58 15.74 -8.59
C LYS A 4 -12.71 15.10 -7.79
N GLU A 5 -13.65 14.47 -8.47
CA GLU A 5 -14.79 13.78 -7.84
C GLU A 5 -14.33 12.91 -6.67
N LYS A 6 -15.01 13.05 -5.53
CA LYS A 6 -14.73 12.32 -4.30
C LYS A 6 -15.05 10.84 -4.56
N ARG A 7 -14.02 9.98 -4.65
CA ARG A 7 -14.22 8.54 -4.84
C ARG A 7 -14.65 7.88 -3.54
N VAL A 8 -15.88 7.39 -3.51
CA VAL A 8 -16.41 6.57 -2.41
C VAL A 8 -15.75 5.19 -2.43
N CYS A 9 -15.41 4.67 -1.25
CA CYS A 9 -14.76 3.37 -1.06
C CYS A 9 -15.50 2.57 0.03
N PRO A 10 -16.42 1.65 -0.31
CA PRO A 10 -17.15 0.85 0.66
C PRO A 10 -16.24 0.05 1.60
N HIS A 11 -16.74 -0.34 2.78
CA HIS A 11 -16.00 -1.15 3.76
C HIS A 11 -15.51 -2.48 3.19
N VAL A 12 -16.34 -3.11 2.34
CA VAL A 12 -15.96 -4.27 1.55
C VAL A 12 -16.39 -4.01 0.10
N TYR A 13 -15.49 -4.23 -0.85
CA TYR A 13 -15.75 -4.00 -2.27
C TYR A 13 -15.11 -5.08 -3.15
N GLY A 14 -15.58 -5.14 -4.39
CA GLY A 14 -15.14 -6.13 -5.37
C GLY A 14 -16.12 -7.31 -5.47
N PRO A 15 -15.65 -8.47 -5.94
CA PRO A 15 -14.25 -8.79 -6.21
C PRO A 15 -13.69 -8.02 -7.41
N CYS A 16 -12.41 -7.65 -7.35
CA CYS A 16 -11.69 -6.98 -8.41
C CYS A 16 -10.62 -7.91 -8.98
N LYS A 17 -10.47 -7.96 -10.31
CA LYS A 17 -9.35 -8.66 -10.94
C LYS A 17 -8.06 -7.86 -10.73
N SER A 18 -7.30 -8.24 -9.71
CA SER A 18 -6.00 -7.65 -9.39
C SER A 18 -4.94 -8.18 -10.34
N ARG A 19 -4.06 -7.28 -10.82
CA ARG A 19 -2.87 -7.68 -11.59
C ARG A 19 -1.88 -8.51 -10.76
N ARG A 20 -1.94 -8.41 -9.43
CA ARG A 20 -0.96 -8.98 -8.49
C ARG A 20 -1.52 -10.03 -7.53
N MET A 21 -2.83 -10.02 -7.30
CA MET A 21 -3.47 -10.76 -6.19
C MET A 21 -4.67 -11.60 -6.67
N GLY A 22 -4.78 -11.86 -7.97
CA GLY A 22 -5.91 -12.60 -8.54
C GLY A 22 -7.26 -11.89 -8.35
N LEU A 23 -8.33 -12.66 -8.26
CA LEU A 23 -9.67 -12.19 -7.96
C LEU A 23 -9.79 -11.84 -6.46
N SER A 24 -9.78 -10.55 -6.15
CA SER A 24 -9.55 -10.04 -4.79
C SER A 24 -10.74 -9.27 -4.23
N LEU A 25 -11.13 -9.54 -2.99
CA LEU A 25 -12.02 -8.66 -2.21
C LEU A 25 -11.19 -7.61 -1.46
N GLY A 26 -11.60 -6.35 -1.53
CA GLY A 26 -10.95 -5.27 -0.79
C GLY A 26 -11.67 -4.96 0.51
N ILE A 27 -10.90 -4.72 1.58
CA ILE A 27 -11.38 -4.24 2.88
C ILE A 27 -10.86 -2.82 3.10
N ASN A 28 -11.77 -1.86 3.17
CA ASN A 28 -11.48 -0.48 3.54
C ASN A 28 -11.72 -0.27 5.04
N THR A 29 -10.65 0.05 5.77
CA THR A 29 -10.69 0.34 7.22
C THR A 29 -11.14 1.78 7.54
N GLY A 30 -11.30 2.63 6.53
CA GLY A 30 -11.71 4.01 6.68
C GLY A 30 -13.21 4.25 6.51
N ASP A 31 -13.59 5.48 6.78
CA ASP A 31 -14.85 6.07 6.33
C ASP A 31 -14.98 5.97 4.78
N PRO A 32 -16.11 5.50 4.23
CA PRO A 32 -16.25 5.30 2.79
C PRO A 32 -16.14 6.57 1.96
N GLU A 33 -16.54 7.71 2.52
CA GLU A 33 -16.55 8.97 1.80
C GLU A 33 -15.29 9.78 2.03
N ILE A 34 -14.55 9.53 3.11
CA ILE A 34 -13.45 10.39 3.53
C ILE A 34 -12.14 9.61 3.50
N LYS A 35 -11.19 10.11 2.71
CA LYS A 35 -9.82 9.59 2.69
C LYS A 35 -9.11 9.87 4.02
N CYS A 36 -8.76 8.82 4.74
CA CYS A 36 -8.10 8.87 6.05
C CYS A 36 -6.74 8.19 5.99
N CYS A 37 -5.72 8.91 5.53
CA CYS A 37 -4.39 8.35 5.33
C CYS A 37 -3.34 9.27 5.94
N THR A 38 -2.34 8.67 6.57
CA THR A 38 -1.15 9.34 7.12
C THR A 38 -0.23 9.91 6.04
N TRP A 39 -0.41 9.52 4.78
CA TRP A 39 0.35 10.01 3.64
C TRP A 39 -0.58 10.74 2.65
N SER A 40 -0.03 11.76 1.98
CA SER A 40 -0.73 12.55 0.96
C SER A 40 -0.09 12.39 -0.41
N CYS A 41 0.12 11.13 -0.83
CA CYS A 41 0.88 10.79 -2.03
C CYS A 41 0.33 11.45 -3.29
N VAL A 42 1.23 12.00 -4.11
CA VAL A 42 0.90 12.61 -5.42
C VAL A 42 0.23 11.63 -6.40
N TYR A 43 0.56 10.35 -6.28
CA TYR A 43 0.04 9.29 -7.13
C TYR A 43 -1.28 8.66 -6.63
N CYS A 44 -1.81 9.08 -5.48
CA CYS A 44 -2.94 8.40 -4.87
C CYS A 44 -4.24 8.59 -5.67
N GLN A 45 -4.89 7.47 -6.03
CA GLN A 45 -6.14 7.49 -6.80
C GLN A 45 -7.35 8.06 -6.05
N TYR A 46 -7.29 8.12 -4.72
CA TYR A 46 -8.33 8.69 -3.86
C TYR A 46 -8.10 10.18 -3.56
N GLY A 47 -7.17 10.83 -4.28
CA GLY A 47 -6.81 12.22 -4.04
C GLY A 47 -5.81 12.38 -2.89
N TYR A 48 -5.62 13.63 -2.46
CA TYR A 48 -4.72 13.96 -1.35
C TYR A 48 -5.32 13.52 -0.01
N GLY A 49 -4.46 13.07 0.91
CA GLY A 49 -4.88 12.77 2.28
C GLY A 49 -5.27 14.04 3.02
N ILE A 50 -6.29 13.96 3.87
CA ILE A 50 -6.60 15.03 4.82
C ILE A 50 -5.59 14.92 5.96
N LEU A 51 -4.69 15.89 6.05
CA LEU A 51 -3.63 15.95 7.07
C LEU A 51 -4.15 16.55 8.39
N SER A 52 -5.29 16.06 8.89
CA SER A 52 -5.84 16.46 10.19
C SER A 52 -6.04 15.23 11.07
N ASP A 53 -6.05 15.43 12.39
CA ASP A 53 -6.19 14.39 13.39
C ASP A 53 -7.39 13.48 13.05
N SER A 54 -7.12 12.24 12.67
CA SER A 54 -8.06 11.32 12.03
C SER A 54 -8.84 10.49 13.04
N THR A 55 -8.87 10.92 14.30
CA THR A 55 -9.58 10.25 15.38
C THR A 55 -11.07 10.18 15.03
N GLY A 56 -11.59 8.96 14.86
CA GLY A 56 -13.02 8.70 14.64
C GLY A 56 -13.48 8.50 13.20
N ARG A 57 -12.60 8.41 12.19
CA ARG A 57 -13.00 8.16 10.78
C ARG A 57 -12.63 6.76 10.27
N HIS A 58 -12.73 5.77 11.15
CA HIS A 58 -12.54 4.36 10.82
C HIS A 58 -13.89 3.65 10.79
N ALA A 59 -14.00 2.68 9.88
CA ALA A 59 -15.08 1.72 9.93
C ALA A 59 -15.02 0.95 11.24
N SER A 60 -16.17 0.59 11.84
CA SER A 60 -16.13 -0.26 13.02
C SER A 60 -15.69 -1.67 12.64
N ARG A 61 -14.94 -2.33 13.54
CA ARG A 61 -14.56 -3.75 13.39
C ARG A 61 -15.77 -4.62 13.06
N ALA A 62 -16.86 -4.48 13.83
CA ALA A 62 -18.10 -5.22 13.61
C ALA A 62 -18.73 -4.92 12.23
N GLY A 63 -18.72 -3.65 11.79
CA GLY A 63 -19.26 -3.26 10.49
C GLY A 63 -18.47 -3.86 9.32
N ILE A 64 -17.14 -3.95 9.43
CA ILE A 64 -16.31 -4.62 8.42
C ILE A 64 -16.65 -6.12 8.37
N ILE A 65 -16.71 -6.80 9.51
CA ILE A 65 -17.04 -8.24 9.56
C ILE A 65 -18.44 -8.51 8.99
N GLN A 66 -19.43 -7.70 9.39
CA GLN A 66 -20.80 -7.81 8.91
C GLN A 66 -20.92 -7.64 7.39
N ALA A 67 -20.08 -6.78 6.79
CA ALA A 67 -20.02 -6.60 5.34
C ALA A 67 -19.20 -7.70 4.63
N LEU A 68 -18.18 -8.26 5.29
CA LEU A 68 -17.24 -9.22 4.69
C LEU A 68 -17.84 -10.62 4.54
N VAL A 69 -18.54 -11.11 5.56
CA VAL A 69 -19.15 -12.46 5.55
C VAL A 69 -20.04 -12.70 4.32
N PRO A 70 -21.07 -11.88 4.04
CA PRO A 70 -21.92 -12.10 2.87
C PRO A 70 -21.18 -11.92 1.54
N ALA A 71 -20.13 -11.09 1.50
CA ALA A 71 -19.31 -10.94 0.31
C ALA A 71 -18.49 -12.21 0.01
N LEU A 72 -17.95 -12.86 1.04
CA LEU A 72 -17.24 -14.13 0.90
C LEU A 72 -18.18 -15.27 0.47
N GLU A 73 -19.36 -15.37 1.08
CA GLU A 73 -20.37 -16.37 0.71
C GLU A 73 -20.84 -16.23 -0.75
N LYS A 74 -21.01 -14.98 -1.20
CA LYS A 74 -21.40 -14.67 -2.59
C LYS A 74 -20.31 -15.00 -3.60
N HIS A 75 -19.05 -15.03 -3.18
CA HIS A 75 -17.89 -15.18 -4.05
C HIS A 75 -16.94 -16.28 -3.55
N PRO A 76 -17.33 -17.57 -3.62
CA PRO A 76 -16.52 -18.67 -3.09
C PRO A 76 -15.18 -18.89 -3.82
N GLY A 77 -15.03 -18.35 -5.04
CA GLY A 77 -13.81 -18.45 -5.85
C GLY A 77 -12.84 -17.28 -5.70
N ILE A 78 -12.94 -16.49 -4.63
CA ILE A 78 -11.97 -15.41 -4.39
C ILE A 78 -10.60 -15.99 -4.07
N GLU A 79 -9.56 -15.34 -4.59
CA GLU A 79 -8.16 -15.76 -4.46
C GLU A 79 -7.46 -14.97 -3.36
N SER A 80 -7.93 -13.75 -3.08
CA SER A 80 -7.41 -12.95 -1.97
C SER A 80 -8.46 -12.09 -1.29
N VAL A 81 -8.19 -11.77 -0.03
CA VAL A 81 -8.86 -10.73 0.74
C VAL A 81 -7.78 -9.74 1.17
N THR A 82 -7.98 -8.46 0.84
CA THR A 82 -6.92 -7.47 0.87
C THR A 82 -7.35 -6.22 1.63
N PHE A 83 -6.64 -5.86 2.70
CA PHE A 83 -6.76 -4.50 3.24
C PHE A 83 -6.24 -3.49 2.22
N ALA A 84 -7.16 -2.71 1.66
CA ALA A 84 -6.89 -1.66 0.68
C ALA A 84 -8.08 -0.71 0.63
N GLY A 85 -7.83 0.55 0.28
CA GLY A 85 -8.90 1.52 0.15
C GLY A 85 -8.42 2.96 0.25
N ASN A 86 -9.27 3.81 0.78
CA ASN A 86 -8.99 5.23 0.98
C ASN A 86 -8.32 5.52 2.35
N CYS A 87 -7.98 4.49 3.11
CA CYS A 87 -7.39 4.60 4.44
C CYS A 87 -6.08 3.84 4.56
N GLU A 88 -5.17 4.31 5.42
CA GLU A 88 -4.00 3.52 5.83
C GLU A 88 -4.45 2.48 6.89
N PRO A 89 -4.41 1.17 6.60
CA PRO A 89 -4.92 0.15 7.52
C PRO A 89 -4.27 0.20 8.91
N GLY A 90 -2.98 0.55 9.00
CA GLY A 90 -2.25 0.70 10.26
C GLY A 90 -2.85 1.71 11.24
N THR A 91 -3.66 2.66 10.74
CA THR A 91 -4.28 3.69 11.60
C THR A 91 -5.51 3.18 12.36
N HIS A 92 -6.07 2.03 11.99
CA HIS A 92 -7.27 1.49 12.63
C HIS A 92 -6.98 1.10 14.09
N PRO A 93 -7.75 1.59 15.08
CA PRO A 93 -7.45 1.40 16.51
C PRO A 93 -7.57 -0.05 16.97
N GLU A 94 -8.45 -0.84 16.34
CA GLU A 94 -8.62 -2.27 16.64
C GLU A 94 -8.04 -3.18 15.54
N LEU A 95 -7.00 -2.72 14.82
CA LEU A 95 -6.46 -3.46 13.67
C LEU A 95 -6.09 -4.90 14.02
N LEU A 96 -5.38 -5.11 15.13
CA LEU A 96 -4.95 -6.45 15.55
C LEU A 96 -6.15 -7.39 15.76
N LEU A 97 -7.18 -6.92 16.46
CA LEU A 97 -8.40 -7.69 16.69
C LEU A 97 -9.16 -7.98 15.40
N LEU A 98 -9.23 -7.00 14.50
CA LEU A 98 -9.86 -7.17 13.19
C LEU A 98 -9.12 -8.21 12.33
N VAL A 99 -7.79 -8.19 12.30
CA VAL A 99 -6.99 -9.19 11.59
C VAL A 99 -7.20 -10.58 12.18
N GLN A 100 -7.22 -10.69 13.52
CA GLN A 100 -7.49 -11.95 14.21
C GLN A 100 -8.87 -12.52 13.88
N ASP A 101 -9.91 -11.69 13.85
CA ASP A 101 -11.26 -12.13 13.46
C ASP A 101 -11.32 -12.64 12.04
N ILE A 102 -10.69 -11.94 11.09
CA ILE A 102 -10.71 -12.34 9.68
C ILE A 102 -9.89 -13.61 9.47
N ALA A 103 -8.77 -13.76 10.17
CA ALA A 103 -7.99 -15.00 10.16
C ALA A 103 -8.79 -16.18 10.73
N PHE A 104 -9.53 -15.96 11.83
CA PHE A 104 -10.42 -16.96 12.41
C PHE A 104 -11.57 -17.32 11.46
N LEU A 105 -12.21 -16.31 10.85
CA LEU A 105 -13.26 -16.49 9.85
C LEU A 105 -12.74 -17.34 8.67
N ARG A 106 -11.57 -17.01 8.12
CA ARG A 106 -10.92 -17.80 7.07
C ARG A 106 -10.77 -19.26 7.46
N SER A 107 -10.27 -19.52 8.66
CA SER A 107 -10.09 -20.87 9.19
C SER A 107 -11.42 -21.60 9.38
N SER A 108 -12.45 -20.94 9.91
CA SER A 108 -13.77 -21.56 10.12
C SER A 108 -14.48 -21.95 8.83
N MET A 109 -14.17 -21.26 7.74
CA MET A 109 -14.69 -21.54 6.40
C MET A 109 -13.83 -22.56 5.63
N ASP A 110 -12.74 -23.06 6.22
CA ASP A 110 -11.66 -23.82 5.54
C ASP A 110 -11.17 -23.15 4.24
N ALA A 111 -11.18 -21.82 4.20
CA ALA A 111 -10.91 -21.07 2.99
C ALA A 111 -9.40 -20.92 2.77
N LYS A 112 -8.98 -20.94 1.49
CA LYS A 112 -7.56 -20.94 1.08
C LYS A 112 -7.08 -19.63 0.44
N TRP A 113 -7.92 -18.59 0.45
CA TRP A 113 -7.55 -17.30 -0.10
C TRP A 113 -6.43 -16.64 0.68
N ILE A 114 -5.60 -15.90 -0.04
CA ILE A 114 -4.48 -15.15 0.53
C ILE A 114 -5.03 -13.94 1.29
N PHE A 115 -4.65 -13.79 2.55
CA PHE A 115 -4.99 -12.65 3.38
C PHE A 115 -3.82 -11.66 3.39
N ASN A 116 -4.00 -10.48 2.80
CA ASN A 116 -2.92 -9.53 2.64
C ASN A 116 -3.30 -8.07 2.89
N CYS A 117 -2.32 -7.18 2.97
CA CYS A 117 -2.54 -5.73 3.06
C CYS A 117 -1.69 -4.93 2.08
N LEU A 118 -2.21 -3.77 1.68
CA LEU A 118 -1.46 -2.70 1.04
C LEU A 118 -1.34 -1.55 2.04
N SER A 119 -0.13 -1.28 2.52
CA SER A 119 0.12 -0.26 3.54
C SER A 119 1.23 0.69 3.10
N ASN A 120 1.17 1.93 3.57
CA ASN A 120 2.29 2.87 3.49
C ASN A 120 3.31 2.67 4.63
N GLY A 121 3.04 1.79 5.59
CA GLY A 121 3.95 1.41 6.69
C GLY A 121 4.24 2.49 7.73
N SER A 122 3.56 3.64 7.69
CA SER A 122 3.78 4.74 8.65
C SER A 122 3.49 4.40 10.10
N GLU A 123 2.64 3.40 10.35
CA GLU A 123 2.22 2.99 11.70
C GLU A 123 3.02 1.76 12.22
N LEU A 124 4.02 1.28 11.47
CA LEU A 124 4.91 0.17 11.87
C LEU A 124 5.84 0.51 13.05
N GLY A 125 5.77 1.73 13.57
CA GLY A 125 6.36 2.09 14.87
C GLY A 125 5.64 1.42 16.05
N ARG A 126 4.38 1.01 15.87
CA ARG A 126 3.54 0.44 16.93
C ARG A 126 3.55 -1.09 16.91
N ASP A 127 3.69 -1.69 18.09
CA ASP A 127 3.81 -3.15 18.24
C ASP A 127 2.52 -3.89 17.88
N ASP A 128 1.35 -3.29 18.14
CA ASP A 128 0.05 -3.89 17.78
C ASP A 128 -0.13 -3.98 16.26
N VAL A 129 0.35 -2.98 15.51
CA VAL A 129 0.32 -2.98 14.03
C VAL A 129 1.31 -4.00 13.47
N VAL A 130 2.52 -4.09 14.01
CA VAL A 130 3.51 -5.10 13.61
C VAL A 130 2.97 -6.51 13.88
N ALA A 131 2.38 -6.74 15.05
CA ALA A 131 1.75 -8.02 15.40
C ALA A 131 0.62 -8.36 14.42
N ALA A 132 -0.24 -7.40 14.07
CA ALA A 132 -1.32 -7.59 13.12
C ALA A 132 -0.79 -7.95 11.72
N PHE A 133 0.20 -7.23 11.22
CA PHE A 133 0.76 -7.48 9.89
C PHE A 133 1.50 -8.81 9.79
N ASN A 134 2.11 -9.28 10.89
CA ASN A 134 2.76 -10.60 10.94
C ASN A 134 1.77 -11.78 11.00
N ILE A 135 0.46 -11.55 11.17
CA ILE A 135 -0.59 -12.59 11.02
C ILE A 135 -0.99 -12.77 9.55
N LEU A 136 -0.86 -11.73 8.73
CA LEU A 136 -1.19 -11.77 7.32
C LEU A 136 -0.24 -12.71 6.57
N ASP A 137 -0.71 -13.33 5.48
CA ASP A 137 0.19 -14.08 4.61
C ASP A 137 1.15 -13.13 3.88
N GLU A 138 0.70 -11.90 3.59
CA GLU A 138 1.51 -10.88 2.92
C GLU A 138 1.21 -9.47 3.41
N ALA A 139 2.24 -8.75 3.88
CA ALA A 139 2.17 -7.32 4.17
C ALA A 139 2.99 -6.53 3.14
N TRP A 140 2.31 -5.88 2.18
CA TRP A 140 2.96 -5.11 1.12
C TRP A 140 3.11 -3.64 1.51
N ILE A 141 4.34 -3.25 1.87
CA ILE A 141 4.67 -1.89 2.27
C ILE A 141 5.11 -1.05 1.08
N LYS A 142 4.62 0.19 0.98
CA LYS A 142 5.06 1.14 -0.04
C LYS A 142 6.43 1.69 0.26
N LEU A 143 7.30 1.64 -0.75
CA LEU A 143 8.59 2.30 -0.74
C LEU A 143 8.90 2.80 -2.15
N ASP A 144 8.44 4.01 -2.46
CA ASP A 144 8.55 4.62 -3.80
C ASP A 144 9.71 5.63 -3.88
N CYS A 145 10.20 6.08 -2.72
CA CYS A 145 11.24 7.09 -2.56
C CYS A 145 12.31 6.57 -1.61
N GLY A 146 13.57 6.51 -2.06
CA GLY A 146 14.70 6.12 -1.22
C GLY A 146 15.34 7.28 -0.44
N THR A 147 14.89 8.52 -0.67
CA THR A 147 15.46 9.72 -0.03
C THR A 147 14.41 10.53 0.74
N GLN A 148 14.83 11.21 1.81
CA GLN A 148 13.95 12.05 2.63
C GLN A 148 13.28 13.15 1.79
N THR A 149 14.05 13.79 0.91
CA THR A 149 13.57 14.88 0.04
C THR A 149 12.43 14.39 -0.86
N LEU A 150 12.58 13.22 -1.49
CA LEU A 150 11.53 12.66 -2.35
C LEU A 150 10.34 12.17 -1.53
N MET A 151 10.55 11.53 -0.38
CA MET A 151 9.47 11.13 0.53
C MET A 151 8.59 12.33 0.92
N HIS A 152 9.21 13.44 1.34
CA HIS A 152 8.48 14.67 1.67
C HIS A 152 7.77 15.29 0.45
N LYS A 153 8.42 15.28 -0.72
CA LYS A 153 7.87 15.89 -1.93
C LYS A 153 6.68 15.11 -2.50
N LEU A 154 6.81 13.78 -2.53
CA LEU A 154 5.96 12.88 -3.32
C LEU A 154 5.00 12.06 -2.46
N ASN A 155 5.45 11.49 -1.34
CA ASN A 155 4.58 10.74 -0.43
C ASN A 155 3.86 11.66 0.57
N ARG A 156 4.50 12.78 0.96
CA ARG A 156 3.95 13.81 1.85
C ARG A 156 3.37 13.20 3.14
N PRO A 157 4.19 12.50 3.93
CA PRO A 157 3.75 11.90 5.17
C PRO A 157 3.39 12.98 6.22
N LEU A 158 2.54 12.63 7.18
CA LEU A 158 2.37 13.40 8.40
C LEU A 158 3.69 13.45 9.19
N PRO A 159 3.97 14.51 9.96
CA PRO A 159 5.21 14.64 10.73
C PRO A 159 5.51 13.44 11.63
N ARG A 160 4.48 12.82 12.22
CA ARG A 160 4.63 11.65 13.09
C ARG A 160 5.19 10.40 12.41
N ALA A 161 5.16 10.31 11.08
CA ALA A 161 5.71 9.18 10.34
C ALA A 161 7.26 9.18 10.34
N GLY A 162 7.90 10.29 10.73
CA GLY A 162 9.35 10.40 10.88
C GLY A 162 10.11 10.48 9.55
N CYS A 163 11.39 10.10 9.60
CA CYS A 163 12.30 10.12 8.46
C CYS A 163 12.34 8.79 7.71
N ILE A 164 12.95 8.79 6.52
CA ILE A 164 13.08 7.63 5.65
C ILE A 164 13.88 6.51 6.31
N GLU A 165 14.92 6.83 7.06
CA GLU A 165 15.72 5.84 7.80
C GLU A 165 14.89 5.16 8.90
N GLY A 166 14.08 5.95 9.62
CA GLY A 166 13.14 5.42 10.61
C GLY A 166 12.05 4.56 9.99
N HIS A 167 11.55 4.94 8.82
CA HIS A 167 10.58 4.15 8.07
C HIS A 167 11.16 2.80 7.63
N ILE A 168 12.38 2.80 7.06
CA ILE A 168 13.12 1.59 6.72
C ILE A 168 13.34 0.70 7.95
N ALA A 169 13.75 1.29 9.09
CA ALA A 169 13.95 0.55 10.34
C ALA A 169 12.65 -0.08 10.86
N ASN A 170 11.52 0.60 10.72
CA ASN A 170 10.21 0.07 11.12
C ASN A 170 9.74 -1.06 10.20
N ILE A 171 10.00 -0.98 8.89
CA ILE A 171 9.67 -2.08 7.95
C ILE A 171 10.40 -3.38 8.36
N LYS A 172 11.65 -3.29 8.83
CA LYS A 172 12.45 -4.43 9.29
C LYS A 172 11.90 -5.14 10.53
N LYS A 173 10.89 -4.58 11.21
CA LYS A 173 10.20 -5.24 12.32
C LYS A 173 9.23 -6.33 11.85
N LEU A 174 8.85 -6.32 10.58
CA LEU A 174 8.04 -7.39 9.98
C LEU A 174 8.89 -8.64 9.81
N ARG A 175 8.28 -9.81 10.01
CA ARG A 175 8.96 -11.11 9.87
C ARG A 175 9.36 -11.39 8.42
N GLU A 176 8.45 -11.10 7.50
CA GLU A 176 8.61 -11.34 6.06
C GLU A 176 8.21 -10.07 5.29
N PRO A 177 9.00 -9.00 5.35
CA PRO A 177 8.65 -7.73 4.71
C PRO A 177 8.55 -7.93 3.20
N ARG A 178 7.48 -7.41 2.60
CA ARG A 178 7.32 -7.34 1.14
C ARG A 178 7.18 -5.89 0.73
N ILE A 179 7.81 -5.52 -0.37
CA ILE A 179 7.84 -4.13 -0.85
C ILE A 179 7.03 -4.01 -2.12
N GLN A 180 6.22 -2.96 -2.21
CA GLN A 180 5.69 -2.48 -3.47
C GLN A 180 6.25 -1.10 -3.76
N THR A 181 6.82 -0.94 -4.95
CA THR A 181 7.38 0.32 -5.43
C THR A 181 6.64 0.73 -6.69
N LEU A 182 6.10 1.94 -6.66
CA LEU A 182 5.51 2.60 -7.82
C LEU A 182 6.55 3.57 -8.40
N LEU A 183 6.88 3.41 -9.68
CA LEU A 183 7.80 4.29 -10.41
C LEU A 183 7.05 5.02 -11.52
N TRP A 184 7.38 6.30 -11.72
CA TRP A 184 6.78 7.14 -12.74
C TRP A 184 7.77 8.20 -13.23
N LEU A 185 7.52 8.67 -14.44
CA LEU A 185 8.19 9.80 -15.06
C LEU A 185 7.42 11.08 -14.74
N ASP A 186 8.13 12.21 -14.78
CA ASP A 186 7.48 13.51 -14.86
C ASP A 186 7.08 13.77 -16.31
N SER A 187 5.90 14.35 -16.50
CA SER A 187 5.53 14.92 -17.80
C SER A 187 6.58 15.94 -18.27
N ASP A 188 6.71 16.09 -19.59
CA ASP A 188 7.63 17.04 -20.26
C ASP A 188 7.44 18.52 -19.83
N LYS A 189 6.43 18.81 -19.00
CA LYS A 189 6.17 20.13 -18.39
C LYS A 189 7.09 20.45 -17.20
N GLY A 190 8.04 19.58 -16.85
CA GLY A 190 9.17 19.91 -15.96
C GLY A 190 8.79 20.32 -14.54
N ARG A 191 7.83 19.62 -13.91
CA ARG A 191 7.42 19.92 -12.52
C ARG A 191 8.36 19.32 -11.47
N GLY A 192 9.35 18.55 -11.89
CA GLY A 192 10.29 17.80 -11.06
C GLY A 192 9.58 16.77 -10.17
N ILE A 193 8.44 16.22 -10.60
CA ILE A 193 7.63 15.31 -9.76
C ILE A 193 7.85 13.83 -10.05
N GLY A 194 8.73 13.47 -10.97
CA GLY A 194 9.12 12.09 -11.28
C GLY A 194 9.98 11.46 -10.19
N ASN A 195 9.82 10.15 -9.96
CA ASN A 195 10.69 9.38 -9.06
C ASN A 195 11.54 8.32 -9.77
N TYR A 196 11.36 8.12 -11.07
CA TYR A 196 12.26 7.31 -11.89
C TYR A 196 13.50 8.13 -12.28
N THR A 197 14.38 8.35 -11.29
CA THR A 197 15.67 9.05 -11.45
C THR A 197 16.78 8.17 -10.90
N ARG A 198 18.00 8.29 -11.45
CA ARG A 198 19.13 7.43 -11.03
C ARG A 198 19.37 7.53 -9.52
N ASP A 199 19.38 8.73 -8.96
CA ASP A 199 19.54 8.98 -7.52
C ASP A 199 18.49 8.23 -6.67
N ASN A 200 17.22 8.22 -7.09
CA ASN A 200 16.19 7.52 -6.36
C ASN A 200 16.30 6.00 -6.50
N LEU A 201 16.61 5.51 -7.70
CA LEU A 201 16.80 4.08 -7.96
C LEU A 201 17.98 3.53 -7.14
N ASP A 202 19.08 4.26 -7.04
CA ASP A 202 20.24 3.91 -6.22
C ASP A 202 19.87 3.89 -4.73
N ALA A 203 19.17 4.92 -4.26
CA ALA A 203 18.70 4.99 -2.88
C ALA A 203 17.72 3.85 -2.53
N LEU A 204 16.83 3.49 -3.46
CA LEU A 204 15.92 2.35 -3.32
C LEU A 204 16.69 1.03 -3.22
N LEU A 205 17.71 0.80 -4.06
CA LEU A 205 18.55 -0.41 -3.97
C LEU A 205 19.25 -0.52 -2.61
N VAL A 206 19.74 0.59 -2.08
CA VAL A 206 20.32 0.65 -0.73
C VAL A 206 19.27 0.30 0.32
N ALA A 207 18.07 0.87 0.23
CA ALA A 207 16.98 0.57 1.16
C ALA A 207 16.53 -0.90 1.09
N TYR A 208 16.38 -1.47 -0.12
CA TYR A 208 16.01 -2.87 -0.30
C TYR A 208 17.03 -3.81 0.33
N LYS A 209 18.33 -3.55 0.17
CA LYS A 209 19.39 -4.34 0.81
C LYS A 209 19.32 -4.27 2.34
N GLN A 210 18.98 -3.12 2.90
CA GLN A 210 18.82 -2.96 4.35
C GLN A 210 17.59 -3.68 4.90
N ILE A 211 16.49 -3.70 4.13
CA ILE A 211 15.23 -4.33 4.49
C ILE A 211 15.30 -5.85 4.31
N ALA A 212 16.01 -6.32 3.29
CA ALA A 212 16.03 -7.70 2.83
C ALA A 212 14.60 -8.29 2.65
N PRO A 213 13.76 -7.68 1.79
CA PRO A 213 12.38 -8.13 1.61
C PRO A 213 12.31 -9.49 0.90
N VAL A 214 11.27 -10.26 1.22
CA VAL A 214 10.99 -11.55 0.58
C VAL A 214 10.63 -11.37 -0.90
N MET A 215 10.03 -10.23 -1.26
CA MET A 215 9.67 -9.91 -2.65
C MET A 215 9.52 -8.41 -2.82
N ILE A 216 9.90 -7.92 -3.99
CA ILE A 216 9.68 -6.55 -4.44
C ILE A 216 8.76 -6.58 -5.67
N HIS A 217 7.66 -5.84 -5.60
CA HIS A 217 6.78 -5.57 -6.72
C HIS A 217 7.08 -4.20 -7.31
N LEU A 218 7.65 -4.17 -8.51
CA LEU A 218 7.81 -2.93 -9.29
C LEU A 218 6.57 -2.69 -10.14
N THR A 219 6.01 -1.50 -10.03
CA THR A 219 4.77 -1.10 -10.71
C THR A 219 4.91 0.31 -11.28
N THR A 220 4.03 0.68 -12.20
CA THR A 220 3.94 2.04 -12.74
C THR A 220 2.53 2.61 -12.67
N VAL A 221 2.40 3.92 -12.88
CA VAL A 221 1.10 4.61 -12.83
C VAL A 221 0.17 4.10 -13.93
N CYS A 222 -0.97 3.55 -13.52
CA CYS A 222 -1.99 3.00 -14.42
C CYS A 222 -3.41 3.51 -14.14
N ARG A 223 -3.55 4.39 -13.14
CA ARG A 223 -4.82 4.95 -12.70
C ARG A 223 -4.69 6.45 -12.57
N THR A 224 -5.83 7.14 -12.56
CA THR A 224 -5.90 8.56 -12.20
C THR A 224 -5.23 8.77 -10.84
N SER A 225 -4.32 9.74 -10.78
CA SER A 225 -3.55 10.14 -9.60
C SER A 225 -4.10 11.43 -8.97
N ALA A 226 -3.65 11.78 -7.76
CA ALA A 226 -4.01 13.04 -7.12
C ALA A 226 -3.44 14.24 -7.90
N THR A 227 -2.17 14.16 -8.27
CA THR A 227 -1.45 15.14 -9.10
C THR A 227 -1.49 14.74 -10.58
N GLU A 228 -1.73 15.70 -11.47
CA GLU A 228 -1.64 15.48 -12.92
C GLU A 228 -0.18 15.53 -13.41
N GLY A 229 0.10 14.88 -14.54
CA GLY A 229 1.44 14.87 -15.15
C GLY A 229 2.38 13.80 -14.59
N LEU A 230 1.83 12.76 -13.95
CA LEU A 230 2.57 11.54 -13.62
C LEU A 230 2.43 10.59 -14.80
N GLU A 231 3.55 10.23 -15.43
CA GLU A 231 3.58 9.40 -16.63
C GLU A 231 4.15 8.01 -16.35
N PRO A 232 3.64 6.96 -17.03
CA PRO A 232 4.12 5.61 -16.77
C PRO A 232 5.56 5.43 -17.24
N VAL A 233 6.38 4.80 -16.39
CA VAL A 233 7.62 4.14 -16.84
C VAL A 233 7.24 2.96 -17.73
N SER A 234 7.94 2.78 -18.85
CA SER A 234 7.70 1.65 -19.76
C SER A 234 8.08 0.31 -19.11
N ALA A 235 7.44 -0.77 -19.56
CA ALA A 235 7.75 -2.12 -19.08
C ALA A 235 9.25 -2.46 -19.22
N HIS A 236 9.87 -2.06 -20.34
CA HIS A 236 11.31 -2.24 -20.56
C HIS A 236 12.15 -1.56 -19.49
N LYS A 237 11.87 -0.29 -19.17
CA LYS A 237 12.60 0.48 -18.15
C LYS A 237 12.40 -0.11 -16.75
N LEU A 238 11.19 -0.55 -16.42
CA LEU A 238 10.95 -1.25 -15.15
C LEU A 238 11.76 -2.55 -15.07
N GLU A 239 11.85 -3.30 -16.16
CA GLU A 239 12.62 -4.55 -16.22
C GLU A 239 14.13 -4.32 -16.13
N GLU A 240 14.66 -3.24 -16.73
CA GLU A 240 16.07 -2.83 -16.55
C GLU A 240 16.41 -2.63 -15.07
N PHE A 241 15.58 -1.89 -14.33
CA PHE A 241 15.78 -1.71 -12.89
C PHE A 241 15.55 -3.01 -12.09
N ALA A 242 14.60 -3.84 -12.51
CA ALA A 242 14.38 -5.15 -11.90
C ALA A 242 15.61 -6.06 -12.03
N LEU A 243 16.25 -6.08 -13.21
CA LEU A 243 17.48 -6.83 -13.45
C LEU A 243 18.62 -6.36 -12.54
N GLU A 244 18.79 -5.05 -12.39
CA GLU A 244 19.78 -4.47 -11.47
C GLU A 244 19.54 -4.92 -10.03
N ALA A 245 18.29 -4.88 -9.56
CA ALA A 245 17.93 -5.35 -8.22
C ALA A 245 18.12 -6.86 -8.05
N ARG A 246 17.80 -7.68 -9.07
CA ARG A 246 18.03 -9.14 -9.03
C ARG A 246 19.52 -9.50 -9.04
N GLN A 247 20.35 -8.78 -9.78
CA GLN A 247 21.81 -8.93 -9.74
C GLN A 247 22.39 -8.58 -8.36
N ALA A 248 21.70 -7.72 -7.61
CA ALA A 248 22.00 -7.43 -6.22
C ALA A 248 21.47 -8.48 -5.21
N GLY A 249 20.91 -9.60 -5.70
CA GLY A 249 20.43 -10.72 -4.87
C GLY A 249 19.00 -10.56 -4.34
N LEU A 250 18.21 -9.65 -4.90
CA LEU A 250 16.83 -9.40 -4.45
C LEU A 250 15.81 -10.13 -5.34
N GLU A 251 14.70 -10.56 -4.76
CA GLU A 251 13.58 -11.15 -5.50
C GLU A 251 12.63 -10.06 -5.99
N VAL A 252 12.42 -9.97 -7.31
CA VAL A 252 11.69 -8.85 -7.95
C VAL A 252 10.75 -9.35 -9.05
N ALA A 253 9.49 -8.90 -8.99
CA ALA A 253 8.50 -9.08 -10.05
C ALA A 253 7.98 -7.72 -10.57
N VAL A 254 7.76 -7.64 -11.88
CA VAL A 254 7.36 -6.41 -12.58
C VAL A 254 5.91 -6.51 -13.04
N PHE A 255 5.11 -5.48 -12.72
CA PHE A 255 3.71 -5.35 -13.12
C PHE A 255 3.48 -3.97 -13.76
N PRO A 256 3.73 -3.82 -15.08
CA PRO A 256 3.51 -2.57 -15.79
C PRO A 256 2.02 -2.21 -15.79
#